data_AF-A0A2A6NR76-F1
#
_entry.id   AF-A0A2A6NR76-F1
#
_cell.length_a   1.000
_cell.length_b   1.000
_cell.length_c   1.000
_cell.angle_alpha   90.00
_cell.angle_beta   90.00
_cell.angle_gamma   90.00
#
_symmetry.space_group_name_H-M   'P 1'
#
loop_
_entity.id
_entity.type
_entity.pdbx_description
1 polymer ?
#
loop_
_entity_poly.entity_id
_entity_poly.type
_entity_poly.pdbx_seq_one_letter_code
_entity_poly.pdbx_strand_id
1 'polypeptide(L)'
;MWSTSRFRRLPLELRVALAATLAIFALNVVWAYTQAGWKIDPGAATLCGAILGLAIIGHQARRGFANLIRSQEHQAKLNREARVHAAELEEAAARAQEENDRSLLRAAIRAELVGLLNEAQNYQGVMDTFSQMSGAMAQSNVPAFKQALHFPTFKTPIYDTNISKIGLLGISIAADVVKVMNRAKRPELSIPNEPPLEHKFMKTIYDTASAAYKNWGSDIYHVAMRIRATEEGWRDPGTLVETAAARQANTQAYESPSNPKVEPTAELVHDNPV
;
A
#
# COMPACT_ATOMS: atom_id res chain seq x y z
N MET A 1 -67.79 -7.50 10.59
CA MET A 1 -67.95 -8.69 9.73
C MET A 1 -66.58 -9.25 9.36
N TRP A 2 -66.28 -10.50 9.73
CA TRP A 2 -65.05 -11.18 9.33
C TRP A 2 -65.10 -11.47 7.83
N SER A 3 -64.11 -11.00 7.07
CA SER A 3 -63.96 -11.36 5.65
C SER A 3 -63.58 -12.83 5.53
N THR A 4 -64.33 -13.60 4.74
CA THR A 4 -64.08 -15.02 4.41
C THR A 4 -62.66 -15.27 3.87
N SER A 5 -62.02 -14.24 3.32
CA SER A 5 -60.62 -14.27 2.87
C SER A 5 -59.60 -14.49 4.00
N ARG A 6 -59.88 -14.07 5.24
CA ARG A 6 -58.96 -14.24 6.38
C ARG A 6 -58.97 -15.67 6.91
N PHE A 7 -60.12 -16.35 6.87
CA PHE A 7 -60.24 -17.75 7.27
C PHE A 7 -59.41 -18.67 6.36
N ARG A 8 -59.39 -18.35 5.06
CA ARG A 8 -58.57 -19.03 4.04
C ARG A 8 -57.06 -18.77 4.12
N ARG A 9 -56.55 -18.03 5.12
CA ARG A 9 -55.10 -17.81 5.32
C ARG A 9 -54.54 -18.56 6.53
N LEU A 10 -55.39 -19.21 7.33
CA LEU A 10 -54.96 -20.03 8.47
C LEU A 10 -54.32 -21.35 7.98
N PRO A 11 -53.38 -21.96 8.72
CA PRO A 11 -52.91 -23.31 8.41
C PRO A 11 -54.08 -24.31 8.42
N LEU A 12 -54.00 -25.35 7.58
CA LEU A 12 -55.11 -26.30 7.36
C LEU A 12 -55.60 -26.91 8.68
N GLU A 13 -54.68 -27.30 9.55
CA GLU A 13 -54.95 -27.89 10.87
C GLU A 13 -55.77 -26.96 11.77
N LEU A 14 -55.44 -25.66 11.78
CA LEU A 14 -56.11 -24.65 12.59
C LEU A 14 -57.52 -24.34 12.06
N ARG A 15 -57.72 -24.44 10.74
CA ARG A 15 -59.07 -24.34 10.16
C ARG A 15 -59.94 -25.52 10.53
N VAL A 16 -59.39 -26.72 10.47
CA VAL A 16 -60.11 -27.96 10.83
C VAL A 16 -60.48 -27.93 12.31
N ALA A 17 -59.54 -27.59 13.20
CA ALA A 17 -59.81 -27.48 14.63
C ALA A 17 -60.87 -26.41 14.97
N LEU A 18 -60.81 -25.25 14.32
CA LEU A 18 -61.75 -24.15 14.56
C LEU A 18 -63.13 -24.41 13.94
N ALA A 19 -63.19 -25.10 12.81
CA ALA A 19 -64.43 -25.57 12.21
C ALA A 19 -65.08 -26.68 13.05
N ALA A 20 -64.29 -27.63 13.56
CA ALA A 20 -64.77 -28.70 14.43
C ALA A 20 -65.33 -28.14 15.75
N THR A 21 -64.67 -27.14 16.36
CA THR A 21 -65.16 -26.55 17.61
C THR A 21 -66.35 -25.63 17.41
N LEU A 22 -66.42 -24.88 16.31
CA LEU A 22 -67.64 -24.17 15.93
C LEU A 22 -68.80 -25.14 15.68
N ALA A 23 -68.54 -26.29 15.06
CA ALA A 23 -69.54 -27.32 14.83
C ALA A 23 -70.04 -27.94 16.15
N ILE A 24 -69.12 -28.30 17.07
CA ILE A 24 -69.45 -28.83 18.40
C ILE A 24 -70.19 -27.77 19.23
N PHE A 25 -69.79 -26.51 19.16
CA PHE A 25 -70.47 -25.39 19.83
C PHE A 25 -71.87 -25.17 19.28
N ALA A 26 -72.03 -25.16 17.95
CA ALA A 26 -73.34 -25.02 17.31
C ALA A 26 -74.26 -26.19 17.67
N LEU A 27 -73.75 -27.43 17.67
CA LEU A 27 -74.48 -28.61 18.15
C LEU A 27 -74.90 -28.47 19.60
N ASN A 28 -74.02 -27.99 20.49
CA ASN A 28 -74.34 -27.74 21.89
C ASN A 28 -75.38 -26.63 22.07
N VAL A 29 -75.30 -25.54 21.28
CA VAL A 29 -76.29 -24.45 21.32
C VAL A 29 -77.65 -24.93 20.81
N VAL A 30 -77.70 -25.70 19.73
CA VAL A 30 -78.94 -26.29 19.21
C VAL A 30 -79.55 -27.25 20.25
N TRP A 31 -78.72 -28.09 20.87
CA TRP A 31 -79.18 -29.01 21.92
C TRP A 31 -79.69 -28.27 23.17
N ALA A 32 -78.98 -27.23 23.61
CA ALA A 32 -79.41 -26.35 24.70
C ALA A 32 -80.68 -25.56 24.37
N TYR A 33 -80.90 -25.20 23.11
CA TYR A 33 -82.13 -24.53 22.64
C TYR A 33 -83.35 -25.48 22.67
N THR A 34 -83.12 -26.79 22.50
CA THR A 34 -84.18 -27.80 22.59
C THR A 34 -84.54 -28.21 24.03
N GLN A 35 -83.71 -27.88 25.03
CA GLN A 35 -84.05 -28.04 26.44
C GLN A 35 -84.54 -26.70 27.03
N ALA A 36 -85.66 -26.70 27.75
CA ALA A 36 -86.34 -25.51 28.26
C ALA A 36 -85.61 -24.77 29.42
N GLY A 37 -84.28 -24.74 29.42
CA GLY A 37 -83.46 -24.02 30.39
C GLY A 37 -82.12 -23.64 29.77
N TRP A 38 -81.89 -22.34 29.59
CA TRP A 38 -80.68 -21.77 29.01
C TRP A 38 -79.45 -21.94 29.92
N LYS A 39 -78.93 -23.16 30.00
CA LYS A 39 -77.67 -23.44 30.69
C LYS A 39 -76.72 -24.06 29.68
N ILE A 40 -75.92 -23.20 29.05
CA ILE A 40 -74.76 -23.63 28.26
C ILE A 40 -73.86 -24.42 29.20
N ASP A 41 -73.48 -25.63 28.82
CA ASP A 41 -72.55 -26.44 29.59
C ASP A 41 -71.25 -25.64 29.83
N PRO A 42 -70.90 -25.32 31.09
CA PRO A 42 -69.70 -24.57 31.40
C PRO A 42 -68.42 -25.25 30.88
N GLY A 43 -68.41 -26.58 30.72
CA GLY A 43 -67.30 -27.31 30.10
C GLY A 43 -67.14 -27.02 28.60
N ALA A 44 -68.24 -26.95 27.86
CA ALA A 44 -68.21 -26.63 26.43
C ALA A 44 -67.80 -25.16 26.17
N ALA A 45 -68.28 -24.23 27.01
CA ALA A 45 -67.92 -22.82 26.91
C ALA A 45 -66.43 -22.56 27.18
N THR A 46 -65.86 -23.22 28.20
CA THR A 46 -64.43 -23.12 28.53
C THR A 46 -63.54 -23.73 27.45
N LEU A 47 -63.93 -24.87 26.87
CA LEU A 47 -63.21 -25.49 25.74
C LEU A 47 -63.18 -24.57 24.51
N CYS A 48 -64.33 -23.99 24.14
CA CYS A 48 -64.41 -23.09 22.98
C CYS A 48 -63.60 -21.81 23.20
N GLY A 49 -63.66 -21.23 24.41
CA GLY A 49 -62.85 -20.08 24.81
C GLY A 49 -61.35 -20.39 24.76
N ALA A 50 -60.92 -21.56 25.24
CA ALA A 50 -59.53 -21.99 25.21
C ALA A 50 -59.00 -22.14 23.77
N ILE A 51 -59.79 -22.72 22.87
CA ILE A 51 -59.38 -22.94 21.47
C ILE A 51 -59.32 -21.62 20.69
N LEU A 52 -60.28 -20.72 20.90
CA LEU A 52 -60.23 -19.37 20.34
C LEU A 52 -59.03 -18.58 20.88
N GLY A 53 -58.76 -18.66 22.18
CA GLY A 53 -57.60 -18.04 22.82
C GLY A 53 -56.28 -18.53 22.24
N LEU A 54 -56.09 -19.85 22.15
CA LEU A 54 -54.91 -20.48 21.55
C LEU A 54 -54.75 -20.11 20.06
N ALA A 55 -55.85 -20.04 19.30
CA ALA A 55 -55.80 -19.65 17.89
C ALA A 55 -55.33 -18.21 17.70
N ILE A 56 -55.78 -17.28 18.56
CA ILE A 56 -55.36 -15.87 18.53
C ILE A 56 -53.88 -15.77 18.90
N ILE A 57 -53.44 -16.44 19.97
CA ILE A 57 -52.04 -16.45 20.41
C ILE A 57 -51.14 -17.04 19.31
N GLY A 58 -51.52 -18.18 18.72
CA GLY A 58 -50.77 -18.80 17.62
C GLY A 58 -50.67 -17.90 16.39
N HIS A 59 -51.74 -17.15 16.07
CA HIS A 59 -51.70 -16.18 14.99
C HIS A 59 -50.74 -15.01 15.26
N GLN A 60 -50.77 -14.46 16.49
CA GLN A 60 -49.86 -13.39 16.89
C GLN A 60 -48.41 -13.87 16.92
N ALA A 61 -48.14 -15.05 17.49
CA ALA A 61 -46.82 -15.67 17.53
C ALA A 61 -46.27 -15.88 16.12
N ARG A 62 -47.07 -16.40 15.18
CA ARG A 62 -46.64 -16.59 13.79
C ARG A 62 -46.27 -15.27 13.09
N ARG A 63 -47.02 -14.20 13.33
CA ARG A 63 -46.66 -12.87 12.81
C ARG A 63 -45.39 -12.31 13.44
N GLY A 64 -45.22 -12.51 14.75
CA GLY A 64 -44.00 -12.14 15.47
C GLY A 64 -42.76 -12.84 14.89
N PHE A 65 -42.82 -14.17 14.72
CA PHE A 65 -41.73 -14.93 14.10
C PHE A 65 -41.44 -14.51 12.66
N ALA A 66 -42.47 -14.25 11.85
CA ALA A 66 -42.28 -13.79 10.48
C ALA A 66 -41.56 -12.43 10.40
N ASN A 67 -41.88 -11.50 11.32
CA ASN A 67 -41.19 -10.22 11.41
C ASN A 67 -39.76 -10.35 11.93
N LEU A 68 -39.52 -11.23 12.91
CA LEU A 68 -38.18 -11.53 13.42
C LEU A 68 -37.29 -12.12 12.33
N ILE A 69 -37.78 -13.08 11.55
CA ILE A 69 -37.04 -13.67 10.43
C ILE A 69 -36.66 -12.60 9.41
N ARG A 70 -37.60 -11.75 8.99
CA ARG A 70 -37.30 -10.64 8.06
C ARG A 70 -36.28 -9.66 8.62
N SER A 71 -36.36 -9.37 9.92
CA SER A 71 -35.41 -8.49 10.59
C SER A 71 -34.01 -9.12 10.64
N GLN A 72 -33.90 -10.42 10.94
CA GLN A 72 -32.64 -11.15 10.93
C GLN A 72 -32.05 -11.26 9.52
N GLU A 73 -32.86 -11.52 8.51
CA GLU A 73 -32.43 -11.52 7.10
C GLU A 73 -31.89 -10.15 6.67
N HIS A 74 -32.58 -9.07 7.02
CA HIS A 74 -32.13 -7.71 6.71
C HIS A 74 -30.84 -7.35 7.45
N GLN A 75 -30.73 -7.68 8.74
CA GLN A 75 -29.50 -7.48 9.51
C GLN A 75 -28.35 -8.33 8.96
N ALA A 76 -28.61 -9.57 8.57
CA ALA A 76 -27.60 -10.44 7.96
C ALA A 76 -27.10 -9.86 6.62
N LYS A 77 -28.01 -9.28 5.81
CA LYS A 77 -27.65 -8.60 4.57
C LYS A 77 -26.79 -7.36 4.83
N LEU A 78 -27.21 -6.47 5.75
CA LEU A 78 -26.44 -5.29 6.12
C LEU A 78 -25.06 -5.64 6.68
N ASN A 79 -24.97 -6.67 7.53
CA ASN A 79 -23.70 -7.14 8.06
C ASN A 79 -22.78 -7.71 6.97
N ARG A 80 -23.35 -8.36 5.96
CA ARG A 80 -22.59 -8.84 4.80
C ARG A 80 -22.04 -7.67 3.98
N GLU A 81 -22.87 -6.68 3.68
CA GLU A 81 -22.47 -5.46 2.95
C GLU A 81 -21.41 -4.67 3.72
N ALA A 82 -21.58 -4.50 5.03
CA ALA A 82 -20.62 -3.83 5.89
C ALA A 82 -19.26 -4.54 5.93
N ARG A 83 -19.24 -5.88 5.94
CA ARG A 83 -17.98 -6.66 5.87
C ARG A 83 -17.27 -6.50 4.53
N VAL A 84 -18.03 -6.46 3.43
CA VAL A 84 -17.46 -6.25 2.09
C VAL A 84 -16.84 -4.85 2.01
N HIS A 85 -17.56 -3.81 2.42
CA HIS A 85 -17.02 -2.45 2.43
C HIS A 85 -15.83 -2.28 3.40
N ALA A 86 -15.85 -2.95 4.56
CA ALA A 86 -14.70 -2.94 5.46
C ALA A 86 -13.45 -3.54 4.80
N ALA A 87 -13.59 -4.66 4.08
CA ALA A 87 -12.50 -5.27 3.34
C ALA A 87 -11.99 -4.37 2.19
N GLU A 88 -12.90 -3.73 1.45
CA GLU A 88 -12.53 -2.78 0.39
C GLU A 88 -11.75 -1.57 0.95
N LEU A 89 -12.19 -1.02 2.08
CA LEU A 89 -11.51 0.09 2.75
C LEU A 89 -10.13 -0.32 3.28
N GLU A 90 -10.01 -1.53 3.83
CA GLU A 90 -8.74 -2.07 4.30
C GLU A 90 -7.76 -2.28 3.14
N GLU A 91 -8.20 -2.84 2.02
CA GLU A 91 -7.38 -2.97 0.81
C GLU A 91 -6.94 -1.60 0.27
N ALA A 92 -7.85 -0.62 0.22
CA ALA A 92 -7.54 0.72 -0.24
C ALA A 92 -6.51 1.41 0.68
N ALA A 93 -6.68 1.26 2.01
CA ALA A 93 -5.74 1.79 2.99
C ALA A 93 -4.36 1.12 2.89
N ALA A 94 -4.30 -0.20 2.69
CA ALA A 94 -3.06 -0.93 2.51
C ALA A 94 -2.30 -0.47 1.25
N ARG A 95 -3.01 -0.30 0.12
CA ARG A 95 -2.41 0.22 -1.12
C ARG A 95 -1.91 1.66 -0.96
N ALA A 96 -2.69 2.52 -0.30
CA ALA A 96 -2.27 3.89 -0.01
C ALA A 96 -1.03 3.93 0.88
N GLN A 97 -0.96 3.07 1.90
CA GLN A 97 0.22 2.95 2.76
C GLN A 97 1.45 2.46 1.98
N GLU A 98 1.31 1.46 1.12
CA GLU A 98 2.42 0.97 0.30
C GLU A 98 2.96 2.06 -0.64
N GLU A 99 2.07 2.83 -1.29
CA GLU A 99 2.47 3.91 -2.18
C GLU A 99 3.14 5.07 -1.42
N ASN A 100 2.65 5.39 -0.21
CA ASN A 100 3.30 6.35 0.68
C ASN A 100 4.70 5.87 1.10
N ASP A 101 4.85 4.62 1.50
CA ASP A 101 6.14 4.00 1.87
C ASP A 101 7.12 4.03 0.69
N ARG A 102 6.65 3.73 -0.53
CA ARG A 102 7.43 3.79 -1.77
C ARG A 102 7.89 5.22 -2.09
N SER A 103 6.99 6.19 -2.01
CA SER A 103 7.29 7.60 -2.26
C SER A 103 8.33 8.14 -1.26
N LEU A 104 8.12 7.87 0.03
CA LEU A 104 9.04 8.25 1.09
C LEU A 104 10.43 7.62 0.89
N LEU A 105 10.49 6.33 0.54
CA LEU A 105 11.74 5.63 0.30
C LEU A 105 12.50 6.22 -0.90
N ARG A 106 11.82 6.49 -2.02
CA ARG A 106 12.43 7.12 -3.21
C ARG A 106 13.05 8.47 -2.85
N ALA A 107 12.28 9.33 -2.17
CA ALA A 107 12.74 10.66 -1.79
C ALA A 107 13.94 10.60 -0.83
N ALA A 108 13.88 9.71 0.17
CA ALA A 108 14.94 9.54 1.16
C ALA A 108 16.24 9.01 0.54
N ILE A 109 16.15 7.98 -0.32
CA ILE A 109 17.32 7.42 -1.01
C ILE A 109 17.90 8.44 -2.00
N ARG A 110 17.05 9.19 -2.72
CA ARG A 110 17.52 10.26 -3.63
C ARG A 110 18.26 11.35 -2.86
N ALA A 111 17.75 11.78 -1.71
CA ALA A 111 18.42 12.76 -0.86
C ALA A 111 19.80 12.25 -0.40
N GLU A 112 19.89 10.99 0.01
CA GLU A 112 21.16 10.37 0.40
C GLU A 112 22.14 10.27 -0.77
N LEU A 113 21.68 9.89 -1.97
CA LEU A 113 22.50 9.88 -3.18
C LEU A 113 23.03 11.28 -3.53
N VAL A 114 22.21 12.33 -3.39
CA VAL A 114 22.66 13.72 -3.62
C VAL A 114 23.72 14.13 -2.60
N GLY A 115 23.56 13.76 -1.32
CA GLY A 115 24.59 13.97 -0.31
C GLY A 115 25.90 13.25 -0.67
N LEU A 116 25.79 11.99 -1.08
CA LEU A 116 26.93 11.17 -1.51
C LEU A 116 27.61 11.72 -2.77
N LEU A 117 26.86 12.32 -3.69
CA LEU A 117 27.39 12.98 -4.89
C LEU A 117 28.30 14.15 -4.51
N ASN A 118 27.85 15.00 -3.59
CA ASN A 118 28.66 16.14 -3.12
C ASN A 118 29.95 15.65 -2.45
N GLU A 119 29.88 14.62 -1.62
CA GLU A 119 31.05 13.98 -1.02
C GLU A 119 32.01 13.42 -2.09
N ALA A 120 31.49 12.70 -3.09
CA ALA A 120 32.30 12.17 -4.18
C ALA A 120 33.00 13.29 -4.98
N GLN A 121 32.32 14.41 -5.24
CA GLN A 121 32.88 15.58 -5.92
C GLN A 121 33.95 16.27 -5.08
N ASN A 122 33.73 16.43 -3.78
CA ASN A 122 34.72 16.98 -2.86
C ASN A 122 35.99 16.14 -2.86
N TYR A 123 35.87 14.81 -2.73
CA TYR A 123 37.03 13.92 -2.76
C TYR A 123 37.71 13.88 -4.13
N GLN A 124 36.97 13.97 -5.22
CA GLN A 124 37.57 14.15 -6.55
C GLN A 124 38.47 15.39 -6.57
N GLY A 125 37.98 16.55 -6.13
CA GLY A 125 38.75 17.80 -6.10
C GLY A 125 39.99 17.74 -5.19
N VAL A 126 39.87 17.07 -4.04
CA VAL A 126 40.99 16.82 -3.14
C VAL A 126 42.06 15.95 -3.81
N MET A 127 41.66 14.85 -4.47
CA MET A 127 42.59 13.96 -5.19
C MET A 127 43.25 14.68 -6.38
N ASP A 128 42.51 15.51 -7.12
CA ASP A 128 43.06 16.35 -8.19
C ASP A 128 44.13 17.31 -7.65
N THR A 129 43.87 17.93 -6.50
CA THR A 129 44.83 18.84 -5.85
C THR A 129 46.10 18.11 -5.43
N PHE A 130 45.97 16.93 -4.80
CA PHE A 130 47.12 16.12 -4.41
C PHE A 130 47.90 15.57 -5.61
N SER A 131 47.22 15.25 -6.71
CA SER A 131 47.88 14.88 -7.97
C SER A 131 48.74 16.03 -8.50
N GLN A 132 48.19 17.24 -8.58
CA GLN A 132 48.92 18.42 -9.05
C GLN A 132 50.12 18.73 -8.15
N MET A 133 49.93 18.69 -6.83
CA MET A 133 51.00 18.89 -5.86
C MET A 133 52.13 17.86 -6.01
N SER A 134 51.77 16.57 -6.13
CA SER A 134 52.75 15.49 -6.34
C SER A 134 53.49 15.67 -7.67
N GLY A 135 52.78 16.11 -8.73
CA GLY A 135 53.40 16.46 -10.01
C GLY A 135 54.43 17.59 -9.90
N ALA A 136 54.10 18.66 -9.17
CA ALA A 136 55.02 19.78 -8.94
C ALA A 136 56.24 19.39 -8.09
N MET A 137 56.04 18.55 -7.07
CA MET A 137 57.13 18.00 -6.25
C MET A 137 58.07 17.10 -7.05
N ALA A 138 57.52 16.28 -7.95
CA ALA A 138 58.31 15.46 -8.87
C ALA A 138 59.17 16.32 -9.81
N GLN A 139 58.61 17.41 -10.36
CA GLN A 139 59.34 18.34 -11.23
C GLN A 139 60.44 19.11 -10.48
N SER A 140 60.23 19.40 -9.20
CA SER A 140 61.20 20.10 -8.35
C SER A 140 62.25 19.18 -7.71
N ASN A 141 62.28 17.89 -8.07
CA ASN A 141 63.17 16.88 -7.49
C ASN A 141 63.12 16.81 -5.95
N VAL A 142 61.94 17.03 -5.37
CA VAL A 142 61.74 16.92 -3.92
C VAL A 142 61.98 15.46 -3.49
N PRO A 143 62.72 15.20 -2.40
CA PRO A 143 62.90 13.85 -1.89
C PRO A 143 61.56 13.15 -1.61
N ALA A 144 61.50 11.85 -1.89
CA ALA A 144 60.36 11.03 -1.51
C ALA A 144 60.19 11.00 0.01
N PHE A 145 58.95 11.02 0.49
CA PHE A 145 58.64 10.89 1.91
C PHE A 145 57.61 9.79 2.15
N LYS A 146 57.54 9.33 3.40
CA LYS A 146 56.55 8.34 3.81
C LYS A 146 55.19 9.01 3.94
N GLN A 147 54.22 8.56 3.17
CA GLN A 147 52.84 9.05 3.26
C GLN A 147 51.89 7.86 3.31
N ALA A 148 51.01 7.87 4.29
CA ALA A 148 49.90 6.92 4.33
C ALA A 148 48.86 7.33 3.27
N LEU A 149 48.40 6.35 2.50
CA LEU A 149 47.31 6.54 1.55
C LEU A 149 46.00 6.24 2.28
N HIS A 150 45.14 7.25 2.36
CA HIS A 150 43.82 7.15 2.98
C HIS A 150 42.75 7.27 1.91
N PHE A 151 41.93 6.22 1.79
CA PHE A 151 40.72 6.25 0.97
C PHE A 151 39.50 6.25 1.89
N PRO A 152 38.67 7.31 1.86
CA PRO A 152 37.54 7.45 2.77
C PRO A 152 36.49 6.36 2.55
N THR A 153 35.79 6.05 3.64
CA THR A 153 34.50 5.34 3.63
C THR A 153 33.37 6.35 3.84
N PHE A 154 32.19 6.07 3.29
CA PHE A 154 31.04 6.96 3.38
C PHE A 154 29.91 6.29 4.13
N LYS A 155 29.24 7.06 4.99
CA LYS A 155 28.07 6.57 5.74
C LYS A 155 26.82 6.70 4.88
N THR A 156 26.00 5.65 4.88
CA THR A 156 24.73 5.59 4.14
C THR A 156 23.59 5.18 5.09
N PRO A 157 23.27 5.99 6.11
CA PRO A 157 22.31 5.61 7.16
C PRO A 157 20.89 5.32 6.64
N ILE A 158 20.43 6.02 5.60
CA ILE A 158 19.10 5.81 5.03
C ILE A 158 19.06 4.47 4.30
N TYR A 159 20.05 4.20 3.43
CA TYR A 159 20.19 2.91 2.77
C TYR A 159 20.29 1.75 3.77
N ASP A 160 21.12 1.89 4.81
CA ASP A 160 21.33 0.84 5.82
C ASP A 160 20.04 0.52 6.60
N THR A 161 19.30 1.56 6.97
CA THR A 161 18.03 1.41 7.71
C THR A 161 16.92 0.82 6.83
N ASN A 162 16.97 1.06 5.51
CA ASN A 162 15.88 0.71 4.59
C ASN A 162 16.23 -0.40 3.58
N ILE A 163 17.36 -1.10 3.75
CA ILE A 163 17.80 -2.14 2.81
C ILE A 163 16.76 -3.25 2.64
N SER A 164 16.01 -3.58 3.70
CA SER A 164 14.92 -4.56 3.66
C SER A 164 13.73 -4.13 2.80
N LYS A 165 13.54 -2.81 2.63
CA LYS A 165 12.47 -2.20 1.83
C LYS A 165 12.92 -1.81 0.42
N ILE A 166 14.18 -2.03 0.06
CA ILE A 166 14.74 -1.56 -1.22
C ILE A 166 13.98 -2.09 -2.45
N GLY A 167 13.33 -3.27 -2.32
CA GLY A 167 12.47 -3.84 -3.36
C GLY A 167 11.28 -2.95 -3.75
N LEU A 168 10.81 -2.06 -2.87
CA LEU A 168 9.72 -1.13 -3.15
C LEU A 168 10.08 -0.11 -4.25
N LEU A 169 11.37 0.11 -4.51
CA LEU A 169 11.84 0.95 -5.62
C LEU A 169 11.63 0.31 -7.01
N GLY A 170 11.35 -1.00 -7.05
CA GLY A 170 11.36 -1.80 -8.27
C GLY A 170 12.75 -2.41 -8.54
N ILE A 171 12.76 -3.63 -9.07
CA ILE A 171 13.97 -4.48 -9.18
C ILE A 171 15.12 -3.77 -9.91
N SER A 172 14.83 -3.06 -10.99
CA SER A 172 15.85 -2.37 -11.79
C SER A 172 16.52 -1.22 -11.03
N ILE A 173 15.75 -0.36 -10.37
CA ILE A 173 16.29 0.78 -9.61
C ILE A 173 16.97 0.27 -8.33
N ALA A 174 16.39 -0.72 -7.66
CA ALA A 174 16.96 -1.33 -6.47
C ALA A 174 18.38 -1.89 -6.73
N ALA A 175 18.57 -2.61 -7.84
CA ALA A 175 19.89 -3.14 -8.22
C ALA A 175 20.93 -2.03 -8.43
N ASP A 176 20.53 -0.94 -9.10
CA ASP A 176 21.40 0.20 -9.35
C ASP A 176 21.76 0.95 -8.05
N VAL A 177 20.78 1.17 -7.16
CA VAL A 177 21.02 1.76 -5.83
C VAL A 177 21.99 0.89 -5.03
N VAL A 178 21.76 -0.42 -4.95
CA VAL A 178 22.64 -1.35 -4.23
C VAL A 178 24.07 -1.30 -4.78
N LYS A 179 24.24 -1.25 -6.10
CA LYS A 179 25.55 -1.17 -6.75
C LYS A 179 26.31 0.10 -6.37
N VAL A 180 25.63 1.25 -6.34
CA VAL A 180 26.21 2.54 -5.96
C VAL A 180 26.52 2.60 -4.46
N MET A 181 25.57 2.20 -3.61
CA MET A 181 25.70 2.28 -2.15
C MET A 181 26.72 1.28 -1.59
N ASN A 182 26.84 0.09 -2.16
CA ASN A 182 27.87 -0.87 -1.74
C ASN A 182 29.29 -0.35 -1.95
N ARG A 183 29.49 0.55 -2.92
CA ARG A 183 30.79 1.21 -3.12
C ARG A 183 31.06 2.25 -2.03
N ALA A 184 30.03 2.97 -1.58
CA ALA A 184 30.12 3.91 -0.46
C ALA A 184 30.61 3.23 0.83
N LYS A 185 30.12 2.00 1.05
CA LYS A 185 30.36 1.17 2.24
C LYS A 185 31.67 0.39 2.23
N ARG A 186 32.56 0.60 1.26
CA ARG A 186 33.88 -0.07 1.28
C ARG A 186 34.62 0.33 2.57
N PRO A 187 35.26 -0.63 3.26
CA PRO A 187 36.02 -0.31 4.46
C PRO A 187 37.09 0.72 4.11
N GLU A 188 37.39 1.60 5.07
CA GLU A 188 38.48 2.56 4.92
C GLU A 188 39.76 1.78 4.61
N LEU A 189 40.37 2.10 3.46
CA LEU A 189 41.62 1.49 3.06
C LEU A 189 42.73 2.45 3.47
N SER A 190 43.41 2.10 4.56
CA SER A 190 44.66 2.75 4.97
C SER A 190 45.81 1.80 4.61
N ILE A 191 46.62 2.18 3.63
CA ILE A 191 47.81 1.43 3.26
C ILE A 191 49.00 2.12 3.96
N PRO A 192 49.57 1.52 5.02
CA PRO A 192 50.80 2.03 5.60
C PRO A 192 51.93 1.79 4.60
N ASN A 193 52.46 2.87 4.03
CA ASN A 193 53.64 2.78 3.17
C ASN A 193 54.89 2.87 4.03
N GLU A 194 55.51 1.71 4.28
CA GLU A 194 56.77 1.62 5.01
C GLU A 194 57.96 2.23 4.24
N PRO A 195 58.11 2.04 2.90
CA PRO A 195 59.07 2.79 2.11
C PRO A 195 58.49 4.13 1.63
N PRO A 196 59.32 5.19 1.50
CA PRO A 196 58.93 6.43 0.82
C PRO A 196 58.47 6.14 -0.61
N LEU A 197 57.36 6.75 -1.03
CA LEU A 197 56.84 6.62 -2.39
C LEU A 197 57.33 7.77 -3.26
N GLU A 198 57.71 7.46 -4.50
CA GLU A 198 58.08 8.48 -5.48
C GLU A 198 56.88 9.37 -5.82
N HIS A 199 57.11 10.69 -5.92
CA HIS A 199 56.07 11.67 -6.25
C HIS A 199 55.35 11.39 -7.58
N LYS A 200 56.06 10.81 -8.57
CA LYS A 200 55.47 10.39 -9.85
C LYS A 200 54.46 9.24 -9.67
N PHE A 201 54.76 8.31 -8.77
CA PHE A 201 53.87 7.21 -8.44
C PHE A 201 52.65 7.73 -7.65
N MET A 202 52.87 8.60 -6.66
CA MET A 202 51.80 9.26 -5.90
C MET A 202 50.84 10.02 -6.81
N LYS A 203 51.36 10.79 -7.77
CA LYS A 203 50.56 11.46 -8.80
C LYS A 203 49.63 10.47 -9.53
N THR A 204 50.17 9.33 -9.94
CA THR A 204 49.41 8.30 -10.68
C THR A 204 48.28 7.72 -9.81
N ILE A 205 48.54 7.49 -8.52
CA ILE A 205 47.51 7.04 -7.56
C ILE A 205 46.40 8.08 -7.44
N TYR A 206 46.76 9.35 -7.23
CA TYR A 206 45.78 10.43 -7.08
C TYR A 206 44.98 10.69 -8.35
N ASP A 207 45.61 10.65 -9.53
CA ASP A 207 44.90 10.73 -10.83
C ASP A 207 43.88 9.59 -10.97
N THR A 208 44.29 8.36 -10.63
CA THR A 208 43.43 7.19 -10.71
C THR A 208 42.27 7.30 -9.71
N ALA A 209 42.53 7.76 -8.50
CA ALA A 209 41.52 7.98 -7.48
C ALA A 209 40.51 9.05 -7.90
N SER A 210 40.98 10.19 -8.41
CA SER A 210 40.13 11.26 -8.94
C SER A 210 39.22 10.74 -10.07
N ALA A 211 39.78 10.05 -11.07
CA ALA A 211 39.00 9.46 -12.14
C ALA A 211 37.96 8.45 -11.60
N ALA A 212 38.32 7.67 -10.59
CA ALA A 212 37.41 6.73 -9.95
C ALA A 212 36.26 7.43 -9.21
N TYR A 213 36.50 8.54 -8.51
CA TYR A 213 35.47 9.36 -7.85
C TYR A 213 34.57 10.07 -8.87
N LYS A 214 35.14 10.60 -9.95
CA LYS A 214 34.38 11.21 -11.05
C LYS A 214 33.41 10.21 -11.69
N ASN A 215 33.89 9.01 -12.02
CA ASN A 215 33.07 7.95 -12.59
C ASN A 215 31.96 7.51 -11.63
N TRP A 216 32.28 7.39 -10.34
CA TRP A 216 31.30 7.05 -9.33
C TRP A 216 30.26 8.14 -9.11
N GLY A 217 30.67 9.41 -9.11
CA GLY A 217 29.76 10.56 -9.06
C GLY A 217 28.78 10.55 -10.23
N SER A 218 29.25 10.20 -11.43
CA SER A 218 28.36 10.00 -12.59
C SER A 218 27.37 8.86 -12.37
N ASP A 219 27.78 7.74 -11.74
CA ASP A 219 26.87 6.63 -11.40
C ASP A 219 25.83 7.05 -10.35
N ILE A 220 26.25 7.75 -9.29
CA ILE A 220 25.38 8.28 -8.24
C ILE A 220 24.32 9.19 -8.86
N TYR A 221 24.76 10.15 -9.68
CA TYR A 221 23.88 11.10 -10.36
C TYR A 221 22.88 10.39 -11.28
N HIS A 222 23.34 9.40 -12.05
CA HIS A 222 22.49 8.58 -12.92
C HIS A 222 21.36 7.92 -12.13
N VAL A 223 21.68 7.23 -11.04
CA VAL A 223 20.68 6.55 -10.20
C VAL A 223 19.72 7.55 -9.57
N ALA A 224 20.20 8.71 -9.11
CA ALA A 224 19.36 9.77 -8.60
C ALA A 224 18.37 10.28 -9.67
N MET A 225 18.81 10.40 -10.93
CA MET A 225 17.95 10.77 -12.06
C MET A 225 16.91 9.69 -12.40
N ARG A 226 17.25 8.40 -12.30
CA ARG A 226 16.26 7.32 -12.46
C ARG A 226 15.17 7.36 -11.40
N ILE A 227 15.55 7.57 -10.14
CA ILE A 227 14.57 7.72 -9.05
C ILE A 227 13.68 8.94 -9.32
N ARG A 228 14.29 10.08 -9.67
CA ARG A 228 13.56 11.29 -10.04
C ARG A 228 12.59 11.07 -11.19
N ALA A 229 12.98 10.31 -12.22
CA ALA A 229 12.11 9.97 -13.34
C ALA A 229 10.86 9.22 -12.89
N THR A 230 10.98 8.33 -11.91
CA THR A 230 9.81 7.64 -11.32
C THR A 230 8.95 8.53 -10.41
N GLU A 231 9.53 9.56 -9.80
CA GLU A 231 8.81 10.52 -8.94
C GLU A 231 8.05 11.58 -9.75
N GLU A 232 8.71 12.15 -10.76
CA GLU A 232 8.24 13.33 -11.50
C GLU A 232 7.69 12.98 -12.90
N GLY A 233 7.73 11.71 -13.32
CA GLY A 233 7.28 11.27 -14.64
C GLY A 233 8.23 11.66 -15.78
N TRP A 234 9.51 11.89 -15.50
CA TRP A 234 10.50 12.22 -16.53
C TRP A 234 10.91 10.96 -17.29
N ARG A 235 11.57 11.14 -18.45
CA ARG A 235 12.16 10.02 -19.21
C ARG A 235 13.26 9.35 -18.38
N ASP A 236 13.12 8.06 -18.06
CA ASP A 236 14.17 7.26 -17.40
C ASP A 236 15.41 7.21 -18.31
N PRO A 237 16.62 7.58 -17.81
CA PRO A 237 17.86 7.50 -18.60
C PRO A 237 18.34 6.06 -18.87
N GLY A 238 17.61 5.04 -18.41
CA GLY A 238 17.93 3.62 -18.64
C GLY A 238 18.77 3.02 -17.51
N THR A 239 19.10 1.73 -17.61
CA THR A 239 19.79 1.04 -16.51
C THR A 239 21.26 1.44 -16.41
N LEU A 240 21.82 1.46 -15.19
CA LEU A 240 23.23 1.80 -15.00
C LEU A 240 24.17 0.87 -15.77
N VAL A 241 23.78 -0.39 -16.00
CA VAL A 241 24.55 -1.37 -16.78
C VAL A 241 24.68 -0.94 -18.24
N GLU A 242 23.57 -0.56 -18.87
CA GLU A 242 23.56 -0.08 -20.26
C GLU A 242 24.35 1.23 -20.39
N THR A 243 24.16 2.16 -19.44
CA THR A 243 24.89 3.43 -19.39
C THR A 243 26.40 3.23 -19.20
N ALA A 244 26.81 2.26 -18.37
CA ALA A 244 28.21 1.91 -18.20
C ALA A 244 28.81 1.29 -19.47
N ALA A 245 28.08 0.40 -20.13
CA ALA A 245 28.50 -0.20 -21.40
C ALA A 245 28.66 0.86 -22.50
N ALA A 246 27.72 1.81 -22.59
CA ALA A 246 27.78 2.91 -23.55
C ALA A 246 28.97 3.87 -23.29
N ARG A 247 29.32 4.12 -22.01
CA ARG A 247 30.54 4.87 -21.66
C ARG A 247 31.80 4.15 -22.10
N GLN A 248 31.89 2.84 -21.88
CA GLN A 248 33.04 2.04 -22.30
C GLN A 248 33.18 1.98 -23.83
N ALA A 249 32.06 2.00 -24.55
CA ALA A 249 32.03 2.02 -26.01
C ALA A 249 32.25 3.43 -26.63
N ASN A 250 32.37 4.50 -25.81
CA ASN A 250 32.39 5.91 -26.27
C ASN A 250 31.17 6.30 -27.14
N THR A 251 30.03 5.65 -26.97
CA THR A 251 28.82 5.88 -27.80
C THR A 251 27.77 6.75 -27.12
N GLN A 252 28.06 7.36 -25.97
CA GLN A 252 27.09 8.22 -25.29
C GLN A 252 26.96 9.59 -25.96
N ALA A 253 25.86 9.79 -26.68
CA ALA A 253 25.25 11.12 -26.82
C ALA A 253 24.37 11.35 -25.59
N TYR A 254 24.88 12.09 -24.60
CA TYR A 254 24.05 12.51 -23.46
C TYR A 254 23.09 13.60 -23.96
N GLU A 255 21.96 13.21 -24.53
CA GLU A 255 20.82 14.12 -24.67
C GLU A 255 20.31 14.40 -23.27
N SER A 256 20.74 15.53 -22.70
CA SER A 256 20.12 16.05 -21.48
C SER A 256 18.61 16.06 -21.70
N PRO A 257 17.80 15.45 -20.82
CA PRO A 257 16.37 15.33 -21.05
C PRO A 257 15.79 16.75 -21.19
N SER A 258 15.48 17.14 -22.43
CA SER A 258 14.70 18.33 -22.69
C SER A 258 13.35 18.11 -22.00
N ASN A 259 13.01 18.99 -21.08
CA ASN A 259 11.75 18.97 -20.35
C ASN A 259 10.61 18.67 -21.34
N PRO A 260 9.80 17.62 -21.17
CA PRO A 260 8.61 17.49 -22.01
C PRO A 260 7.81 18.78 -21.81
N LYS A 261 7.49 19.47 -22.92
CA LYS A 261 6.55 20.59 -22.89
C LYS A 261 5.33 20.09 -22.11
N VAL A 262 5.14 20.64 -20.92
CA VAL A 262 3.87 20.52 -20.22
C VAL A 262 2.88 21.20 -21.13
N GLU A 263 2.17 20.43 -21.97
CA GLU A 263 0.97 20.95 -22.60
C GLU A 263 0.05 21.35 -21.45
N PRO A 264 -0.40 22.62 -21.40
CA PRO A 264 -1.31 23.05 -20.36
C PRO A 264 -2.55 22.17 -20.46
N THR A 265 -2.73 21.31 -19.46
CA THR A 265 -3.99 20.60 -19.22
C THR A 265 -5.07 21.65 -19.24
N ALA A 266 -5.98 21.54 -20.21
CA ALA A 266 -7.11 22.44 -20.39
C ALA A 266 -7.77 22.68 -19.03
N GLU A 267 -7.82 23.93 -18.62
CA GLU A 267 -8.61 24.37 -17.48
C GLU A 267 -10.02 23.80 -17.64
N LEU A 268 -10.42 22.95 -16.69
CA LEU A 268 -11.81 22.60 -16.50
C LEU A 268 -12.52 23.87 -16.07
N VAL A 269 -13.15 24.53 -17.04
CA VAL A 269 -14.10 25.62 -16.82
C VAL A 269 -15.22 25.06 -15.95
N HIS A 270 -15.17 25.37 -14.66
CA HIS A 270 -16.30 25.19 -13.77
C HIS A 270 -17.34 26.27 -14.10
N ASP A 271 -18.28 25.94 -14.98
CA ASP A 271 -19.54 26.66 -15.07
C ASP A 271 -20.32 26.42 -13.77
N ASN A 272 -20.27 27.42 -12.88
CA ASN A 272 -21.21 27.54 -11.76
C ASN A 272 -22.49 28.21 -12.27
N PRO A 273 -23.65 27.51 -12.28
CA PRO A 273 -24.93 28.20 -12.43
C PRO A 273 -25.32 28.88 -11.10
N VAL A 274 -25.58 30.18 -11.19
CA VAL A 274 -26.37 30.95 -10.20
C VAL A 274 -27.84 30.75 -10.50
#